data_AF-A0A535UHN8-F1
#
_entry.id   AF-A0A535UHN8-F1
#
_cell.length_a   1.000
_cell.length_b   1.000
_cell.length_c   1.000
_cell.angle_alpha   90.00
_cell.angle_beta   90.00
_cell.angle_gamma   90.00
#
_symmetry.space_group_name_H-M   'P 1'
#
loop_
_entity.id
_entity.type
_entity.pdbx_description
1 polymer ?
#
loop_
_entity_poly.entity_id
_entity_poly.type
_entity_poly.pdbx_seq_one_letter_code
_entity_poly.pdbx_strand_id
1 'polypeptide(L)'
;MDTVDGQVRTYCSKTCHWTDKEVFRPTYQGRPTPAMGKLVGLREWETCYHGWELTDVMKDQGFVRPDGKTLIPQPHVIFDDKYMWTLDHLKGIEFQSPNVLLNKMTPEERDAWLVGYKKGFTIK
;
A
#
# COMPACT_ATOMS: atom_id res chain seq x y z
N MET A 1 9.93 9.70 4.40
CA MET A 1 9.45 8.93 5.57
C MET A 1 9.56 9.82 6.78
N ASP A 2 8.61 9.77 7.70
CA ASP A 2 8.64 10.51 8.96
C ASP A 2 7.77 9.82 10.01
N THR A 3 8.04 10.03 11.29
CA THR A 3 7.21 9.53 12.39
C THR A 3 6.14 10.56 12.72
N VAL A 4 4.87 10.21 12.53
CA VAL A 4 3.72 11.06 12.82
C VAL A 4 2.70 10.23 13.62
N ASP A 5 2.24 10.76 14.74
CA ASP A 5 1.33 10.07 15.67
C ASP A 5 1.85 8.70 16.15
N GLY A 6 3.16 8.56 16.36
CA GLY A 6 3.78 7.32 16.80
C GLY A 6 3.94 6.25 15.72
N GLN A 7 3.57 6.56 14.47
CA GLN A 7 3.71 5.65 13.33
C GLN A 7 4.70 6.21 12.31
N VAL A 8 5.55 5.33 11.77
CA VAL A 8 6.39 5.67 10.62
C VAL A 8 5.55 5.65 9.35
N ARG A 9 5.56 6.76 8.60
CA ARG A 9 4.73 6.95 7.40
C ARG A 9 5.55 7.34 6.19
N THR A 10 5.11 6.87 5.02
CA THR A 10 5.62 7.27 3.71
C THR A 10 4.65 8.26 3.05
N TYR A 11 5.17 9.09 2.14
CA TYR A 11 4.41 10.13 1.48
C TYR A 11 4.86 10.26 0.02
N CYS A 12 3.90 10.44 -0.88
CA CYS A 12 4.17 10.65 -2.30
C CYS A 12 4.66 12.07 -2.61
N SER A 13 4.47 13.04 -1.71
CA SER A 13 4.92 14.42 -1.89
C SER A 13 5.17 15.14 -0.57
N LYS A 14 5.92 16.25 -0.63
CA LYS A 14 6.12 17.17 0.50
C LYS A 14 4.79 17.74 1.00
N THR A 15 3.86 18.04 0.10
CA THR A 15 2.54 18.59 0.45
C THR A 15 1.68 17.58 1.20
N CYS A 16 1.68 16.31 0.78
CA CYS A 16 0.97 15.24 1.49
C CYS A 16 1.53 15.04 2.91
N HIS A 17 2.85 15.08 3.05
CA HIS A 17 3.52 15.02 4.36
C HIS A 17 3.14 16.21 5.25
N TRP A 18 3.26 17.43 4.73
CA TRP A 18 2.90 18.64 5.46
C TRP A 18 1.43 18.66 5.90
N THR A 19 0.53 18.24 5.01
CA THR A 19 -0.90 18.18 5.31
C THR A 19 -1.19 17.21 6.45
N ASP A 20 -0.65 16.00 6.36
CA ASP A 20 -0.83 14.97 7.39
C ASP A 20 -0.12 15.31 8.70
N LYS A 21 1.06 15.94 8.66
CA LYS A 21 1.88 16.21 9.86
C LYS A 21 1.48 17.48 10.59
N GLU A 22 1.15 18.54 9.87
CA GLU A 22 1.04 19.89 10.42
C GLU A 22 -0.37 20.46 10.30
N VAL A 23 -1.03 20.29 9.15
CA VAL A 23 -2.29 21.02 8.83
C VAL A 23 -3.51 20.33 9.41
N PHE A 24 -3.62 19.00 9.27
CA PHE A 24 -4.77 18.22 9.73
C PHE A 24 -4.64 17.91 11.23
N ARG A 25 -4.69 18.99 12.01
CA ARG A 25 -4.57 19.00 13.47
C ARG A 25 -5.77 19.73 14.10
N PRO A 26 -6.03 19.55 15.41
CA PRO A 26 -7.07 20.31 16.11
C PRO A 26 -6.82 21.83 16.11
N THR A 27 -5.55 22.23 16.03
CA THR A 27 -5.12 23.63 15.98
C THR A 27 -4.05 23.79 14.90
N TYR A 28 -4.17 24.84 14.08
CA TYR A 28 -3.18 25.22 13.08
C TYR A 28 -2.89 26.72 13.16
N GLN A 29 -1.62 27.11 13.27
CA GLN A 29 -1.20 28.51 13.41
C GLN A 29 -1.97 29.28 14.51
N GLY A 30 -2.22 28.62 15.65
CA GLY A 30 -2.94 29.19 16.79
C GLY A 30 -4.46 29.29 16.61
N ARG A 31 -5.02 28.80 15.50
CA ARG A 31 -6.47 28.80 15.25
C ARG A 31 -7.05 27.39 15.38
N PRO A 32 -8.21 27.22 16.04
CA PRO A 32 -8.89 25.93 16.08
C PRO A 32 -9.42 25.55 14.69
N THR A 33 -9.27 24.29 14.30
CA THR A 33 -9.53 23.81 12.93
C THR A 33 -10.44 22.59 12.90
N PRO A 34 -11.69 22.71 13.40
CA PRO A 34 -12.61 21.58 13.55
C PRO A 34 -12.98 20.91 12.22
N ALA A 35 -12.88 21.64 11.10
CA ALA A 35 -13.22 21.14 9.77
C ALA A 35 -12.06 20.45 9.03
N MET A 36 -10.80 20.66 9.45
CA MET A 36 -9.64 20.07 8.75
C MET A 36 -9.40 18.60 9.13
N GLY A 37 -9.96 18.15 10.25
CA GLY A 37 -9.92 16.76 10.68
C GLY A 37 -8.51 16.22 10.91
N LYS A 38 -8.41 14.88 10.95
CA LYS A 38 -7.16 14.12 11.01
C LYS A 38 -7.30 12.94 10.04
N LEU A 39 -6.22 12.57 9.35
CA LEU A 39 -6.22 11.32 8.58
C LEU A 39 -6.24 10.14 9.55
N VAL A 40 -7.39 9.46 9.62
CA VAL A 40 -7.65 8.30 10.49
C VAL A 40 -8.00 7.07 9.67
N GLY A 41 -7.93 5.90 10.28
CA GLY A 41 -8.15 4.62 9.62
C GLY A 41 -6.87 3.99 9.07
N LEU A 42 -7.03 2.98 8.21
CA LEU A 42 -5.91 2.32 7.53
C LEU A 42 -5.44 3.19 6.36
N ARG A 43 -4.13 3.40 6.25
CA ARG A 43 -3.55 4.35 5.29
C ARG A 43 -3.55 3.85 3.85
N GLU A 44 -3.39 2.55 3.68
CA GLU A 44 -3.18 1.91 2.40
C GLU A 44 -3.97 0.60 2.36
N TRP A 45 -4.51 0.29 1.18
CA TRP A 45 -5.34 -0.89 0.96
C TRP A 45 -4.57 -2.17 1.26
N GLU A 46 -3.26 -2.18 1.04
CA GLU A 46 -2.37 -3.30 1.31
C GLU A 46 -2.37 -3.71 2.78
N THR A 47 -2.59 -2.76 3.70
CA THR A 47 -2.67 -3.07 5.13
C THR A 47 -3.86 -3.98 5.45
N CYS A 48 -4.97 -3.89 4.70
CA CYS A 48 -6.14 -4.75 4.90
C CYS A 48 -5.87 -6.23 4.59
N TYR A 49 -4.88 -6.50 3.72
CA TYR A 49 -4.61 -7.82 3.16
C TYR A 49 -3.18 -8.31 3.43
N HIS A 50 -2.47 -7.70 4.40
CA HIS A 50 -1.11 -8.09 4.74
C HIS A 50 -1.05 -9.55 5.21
N GLY A 51 -0.24 -10.35 4.53
CA GLY A 51 -0.07 -11.78 4.80
C GLY A 51 -1.10 -12.68 4.12
N TRP A 52 -2.01 -12.12 3.33
CA TRP A 52 -2.97 -12.92 2.56
C TRP A 52 -2.33 -13.46 1.28
N GLU A 53 -2.83 -14.59 0.80
CA GLU A 53 -2.45 -15.10 -0.51
C GLU A 53 -3.17 -14.28 -1.60
N LEU A 54 -2.46 -13.93 -2.68
CA LEU A 54 -2.96 -12.97 -3.66
C LEU A 54 -4.23 -13.45 -4.39
N THR A 55 -4.43 -14.76 -4.57
CA THR A 55 -5.70 -15.30 -5.09
C THR A 55 -6.87 -15.02 -4.16
N ASP A 56 -6.66 -15.02 -2.84
CA ASP A 56 -7.72 -14.73 -1.88
C ASP A 56 -8.05 -13.23 -1.84
N VAL A 57 -7.05 -12.36 -1.97
CA VAL A 57 -7.27 -10.91 -2.15
C VAL A 57 -8.11 -10.65 -3.41
N MET A 58 -7.79 -11.30 -4.53
CA MET A 58 -8.55 -11.14 -5.79
C MET A 58 -9.99 -11.60 -5.68
N LYS A 59 -10.26 -12.70 -4.95
CA LYS A 59 -11.62 -13.20 -4.69
C LYS A 59 -12.40 -12.24 -3.82
N ASP A 60 -11.82 -11.80 -2.70
CA ASP A 60 -12.47 -10.90 -1.74
C ASP A 60 -12.86 -9.55 -2.38
N GLN A 61 -11.98 -9.02 -3.23
CA GLN A 61 -12.24 -7.78 -3.98
C GLN A 61 -13.22 -7.96 -5.16
N GLY A 62 -13.63 -9.18 -5.48
CA GLY A 62 -14.52 -9.46 -6.61
C GLY A 62 -13.84 -9.32 -7.97
N PHE A 63 -12.53 -9.49 -8.06
CA PHE A 63 -11.75 -9.39 -9.30
C PHE A 63 -11.66 -10.71 -10.10
N VAL A 64 -12.62 -11.60 -9.89
CA VAL A 64 -12.74 -12.88 -10.59
C VAL A 64 -14.03 -12.88 -11.41
N ARG A 65 -13.93 -13.32 -12.66
CA ARG A 65 -15.09 -13.43 -13.57
C ARG A 65 -16.10 -14.48 -13.08
N PRO A 66 -17.31 -14.52 -13.65
CA PRO A 66 -18.34 -15.49 -13.25
C PRO A 66 -17.95 -16.97 -13.41
N ASP A 67 -16.91 -17.28 -14.19
CA ASP A 67 -16.36 -18.63 -14.31
C ASP A 67 -15.57 -19.10 -13.06
N GLY A 68 -15.41 -18.21 -12.07
CA GLY A 68 -14.78 -18.50 -10.78
C GLY A 68 -13.26 -18.64 -10.82
N LYS A 69 -12.61 -18.42 -11.97
CA LYS A 69 -11.15 -18.62 -12.11
C LYS A 69 -10.43 -17.54 -12.91
N THR A 70 -11.08 -16.93 -13.90
CA THR A 70 -10.43 -15.97 -14.78
C THR A 70 -10.40 -14.61 -14.11
N LEU A 71 -9.23 -13.96 -14.10
CA LEU A 71 -9.10 -12.62 -13.52
C LEU A 71 -9.81 -11.59 -14.40
N ILE A 72 -10.47 -10.63 -13.77
CA ILE A 72 -10.93 -9.40 -14.42
C ILE A 72 -9.70 -8.57 -14.87
N PRO A 73 -8.73 -8.23 -14.00
CA PRO A 73 -7.53 -7.53 -14.42
C PRO A 73 -6.65 -8.42 -15.29
N GLN A 74 -6.13 -7.87 -16.38
CA GLN A 74 -5.23 -8.54 -17.31
C GLN A 74 -4.02 -7.65 -17.59
N PRO A 75 -2.81 -8.21 -17.72
CA PRO A 75 -1.60 -7.44 -18.04
C PRO A 75 -1.54 -7.05 -19.53
N HIS A 76 -2.56 -7.40 -20.31
CA HIS A 76 -2.69 -7.12 -21.73
C HIS A 76 -4.15 -6.93 -22.13
N VAL A 77 -4.35 -6.36 -23.32
CA VAL A 77 -5.68 -6.17 -23.94
C VAL A 77 -6.01 -7.24 -24.99
N ILE A 78 -5.39 -8.42 -24.88
CA ILE A 78 -5.70 -9.59 -25.72
C ILE A 78 -6.86 -10.35 -25.07
N PHE A 79 -7.95 -10.54 -25.81
CA PHE A 79 -9.21 -11.11 -25.30
C PHE A 79 -9.45 -12.58 -25.69
N ASP A 80 -8.44 -13.26 -26.26
CA ASP A 80 -8.49 -14.70 -26.49
C ASP A 80 -8.25 -15.43 -25.16
N ASP A 81 -9.20 -16.30 -24.78
CA ASP A 81 -9.22 -17.03 -23.51
C ASP A 81 -7.92 -17.77 -23.20
N LYS A 82 -7.17 -18.22 -24.21
CA LYS A 82 -5.91 -18.94 -23.99
C LYS A 82 -4.77 -18.08 -23.42
N TYR A 83 -4.88 -16.75 -23.54
CA TYR A 83 -3.91 -15.81 -22.96
C TYR A 83 -4.38 -15.22 -21.63
N MET A 84 -5.64 -15.47 -21.25
CA MET A 84 -6.22 -14.86 -20.05
C MET A 84 -5.58 -15.40 -18.78
N TRP A 85 -5.12 -14.48 -17.93
CA TRP A 85 -4.64 -14.82 -16.61
C TRP A 85 -5.80 -15.28 -15.73
N THR A 86 -5.59 -16.42 -15.09
CA THR A 86 -6.42 -17.02 -14.06
C THR A 86 -5.80 -16.89 -12.68
N LEU A 87 -6.57 -17.22 -11.63
CA LEU A 87 -6.08 -17.36 -10.25
C LEU A 87 -4.84 -18.27 -10.14
N ASP A 88 -4.71 -19.28 -10.99
CA ASP A 88 -3.55 -20.18 -10.95
C ASP A 88 -2.22 -19.45 -11.19
N HIS A 89 -2.22 -18.36 -11.96
CA HIS A 89 -1.01 -17.56 -12.22
C HIS A 89 -0.56 -16.73 -11.02
N LEU A 90 -1.42 -16.56 -10.02
CA LEU A 90 -1.12 -15.78 -8.82
C LEU A 90 -0.74 -16.65 -7.61
N LYS A 91 -0.86 -17.99 -7.75
CA LYS A 91 -0.68 -18.93 -6.64
C LYS A 91 0.70 -18.81 -6.00
N GLY A 92 0.69 -18.74 -4.67
CA GLY A 92 1.90 -18.73 -3.85
C GLY A 92 2.53 -17.35 -3.68
N ILE A 93 1.86 -16.30 -4.18
CA ILE A 93 2.26 -14.92 -3.93
C ILE A 93 1.58 -14.45 -2.65
N GLU A 94 2.36 -14.21 -1.60
CA GLU A 94 1.87 -13.57 -0.39
C GLU A 94 1.87 -12.04 -0.57
N PHE A 95 0.74 -11.42 -0.27
CA PHE A 95 0.55 -9.98 -0.40
C PHE A 95 1.07 -9.25 0.84
N GLN A 96 1.95 -8.27 0.63
CA GLN A 96 2.67 -7.59 1.71
C GLN A 96 2.33 -6.10 1.73
N SER A 97 1.99 -5.57 2.91
CA SER A 97 1.88 -4.13 3.13
C SER A 97 3.25 -3.52 3.43
N PRO A 98 3.73 -2.57 2.61
CA PRO A 98 4.91 -1.80 2.92
C PRO A 98 4.78 -1.05 4.26
N ASN A 99 3.60 -0.50 4.59
CA ASN A 99 3.36 0.19 5.85
C ASN A 99 3.52 -0.74 7.06
N VAL A 100 2.96 -1.96 7.02
CA VAL A 100 3.12 -2.92 8.13
C VAL A 100 4.58 -3.34 8.27
N LEU A 101 5.24 -3.69 7.15
CA LEU A 101 6.64 -4.13 7.18
C LEU A 101 7.58 -3.02 7.70
N LEU A 102 7.42 -1.77 7.26
CA LEU A 102 8.23 -0.64 7.72
C LEU A 102 8.04 -0.37 9.22
N ASN A 103 6.83 -0.51 9.74
CA ASN A 103 6.56 -0.28 11.17
C ASN A 103 6.97 -1.44 12.07
N LYS A 104 7.19 -2.65 11.52
CA LYS A 104 7.79 -3.79 12.25
C LYS A 104 9.30 -3.65 12.42
N MET A 105 9.97 -2.89 11.54
CA MET A 105 11.42 -2.68 11.59
C MET A 105 11.81 -1.75 12.75
N THR A 106 13.00 -1.96 13.32
CA THR A 106 13.65 -0.99 14.22
C THR A 106 14.08 0.27 13.46
N PRO A 107 14.38 1.39 14.14
CA PRO A 107 14.93 2.57 13.48
C PRO A 107 16.20 2.27 12.66
N GLU A 108 17.10 1.44 13.19
CA GLU A 108 18.36 1.09 12.53
C GLU A 108 18.13 0.24 11.27
N GLU A 109 17.20 -0.71 11.33
CA GLU A 109 16.80 -1.52 10.18
C GLU A 109 16.17 -0.66 9.07
N ARG A 110 15.36 0.33 9.45
CA ARG A 110 14.74 1.27 8.49
C ARG A 110 15.78 2.15 7.80
N ASP A 111 16.76 2.64 8.54
CA ASP A 111 17.84 3.45 7.97
C ASP A 111 18.68 2.64 6.97
N ALA A 112 19.02 1.40 7.33
CA ALA A 112 19.70 0.48 6.43
C ALA A 112 18.87 0.16 5.18
N TRP A 113 17.57 -0.11 5.34
CA TRP A 113 16.64 -0.35 4.23
C TRP A 113 16.57 0.85 3.29
N LEU A 114 16.49 2.08 3.81
CA LEU A 114 16.40 3.29 3.01
C LEU A 114 17.67 3.53 2.17
N VAL A 115 18.84 3.23 2.73
CA VAL A 115 20.11 3.28 1.98
C VAL A 115 20.10 2.27 0.82
N GLY A 116 19.59 1.06 1.06
CA GLY A 116 19.41 0.04 0.02
C GLY A 116 18.43 0.49 -1.07
N TYR A 117 17.24 0.93 -0.68
CA TYR A 117 16.18 1.37 -1.60
C TYR A 117 16.65 2.50 -2.54
N LYS A 118 17.39 3.49 -2.02
CA LYS A 118 17.92 4.61 -2.81
C LYS A 118 18.92 4.20 -3.89
N LYS A 119 19.57 3.05 -3.75
CA LYS A 119 20.46 2.52 -4.80
C LYS A 119 19.68 2.01 -6.01
N GLY A 120 18.38 1.77 -5.86
CA GLY A 120 17.52 1.20 -6.90
C GLY A 120 17.81 -0.28 -7.14
N PHE A 121 17.28 -0.80 -8.25
CA PHE A 121 17.53 -2.16 -8.70
C PHE A 121 17.74 -2.18 -10.22
N THR A 122 18.44 -3.21 -10.70
CA THR A 122 18.56 -3.50 -12.12
C THR A 122 17.69 -4.71 -12.46
N ILE A 123 16.90 -4.58 -13.52
CA ILE A 123 16.17 -5.71 -14.09
C ILE A 123 17.18 -6.46 -14.97
N LYS A 124 17.33 -7.77 -14.72
CA LYS A 124 18.16 -8.66 -15.53
C LYS A 124 17.36 -9.24 -16.68
#